data_AF-A0A485N2L4-F1
#
_entry.id   AF-A0A485N2L4-F1
#
_cell.length_a   1.000
_cell.length_b   1.000
_cell.length_c   1.000
_cell.angle_alpha   90.00
_cell.angle_beta   90.00
_cell.angle_gamma   90.00
#
_symmetry.space_group_name_H-M   'P 1'
#
loop_
_entity.id
_entity.type
_entity.pdbx_description
1 polymer ?
#
loop_
_entity_poly.entity_id
_entity_poly.type
_entity_poly.pdbx_seq_one_letter_code
_entity_poly.pdbx_strand_id
1 'polypeptide(L)'
;MSTKEKGKVEDMAKADKAHYEREMKIYIPSKGKTKKKFKDPNVPNRPPLAFLLFCSEYQPKTKGEDAGLSYWCHLLVTLQRNWERCEKTVVDDKQSYDNKAAKLKEKYKKDITA
;
A
#
# COMPACT_ATOMS: atom_id res chain seq x y z
N MET A 1 21.87 21.92 39.59
CA MET A 1 20.97 20.75 39.48
C MET A 1 21.53 19.60 40.28
N SER A 2 20.93 19.35 41.44
CA SER A 2 21.27 18.19 42.27
C SER A 2 20.88 16.89 41.57
N THR A 3 21.62 15.80 41.79
CA THR A 3 21.33 14.47 41.23
C THR A 3 19.89 14.01 41.55
N LYS A 4 19.38 14.41 42.71
CA LYS A 4 18.00 14.14 43.15
C LYS A 4 16.94 14.93 42.38
N GLU A 5 17.27 16.13 41.89
CA GLU A 5 16.39 16.92 41.03
C GLU A 5 16.37 16.38 39.60
N LYS A 6 17.52 15.92 39.10
CA LYS A 6 17.63 15.29 37.77
C LYS A 6 16.79 14.02 37.66
N GLY A 7 16.83 13.14 38.66
CA GLY A 7 16.04 11.91 38.66
C GLY A 7 14.53 12.16 38.54
N LYS A 8 14.00 13.16 39.26
CA LYS A 8 12.57 13.53 39.17
C LYS A 8 12.18 14.01 37.76
N VAL A 9 13.05 14.80 37.13
CA VAL A 9 12.80 15.31 35.77
C VAL A 9 12.87 14.19 34.74
N GLU A 10 13.80 13.25 34.90
CA GLU A 10 13.93 12.08 34.02
C GLU A 10 12.71 11.15 34.10
N ASP A 11 12.16 10.93 35.29
CA ASP A 11 10.97 10.10 35.47
C ASP A 11 9.72 10.76 34.88
N MET A 12 9.56 12.09 35.04
CA MET A 12 8.50 12.84 34.37
C MET A 12 8.62 12.80 32.84
N ALA A 13 9.84 12.94 32.31
CA ALA A 13 10.08 12.86 30.87
C ALA A 13 9.74 11.47 30.29
N LYS A 14 10.01 10.39 31.03
CA LYS A 14 9.62 9.02 30.62
C LYS A 14 8.10 8.85 30.61
N ALA A 15 7.41 9.37 31.63
CA ALA A 15 5.95 9.29 31.73
C ALA A 15 5.27 10.07 30.59
N ASP A 16 5.77 11.27 30.28
CA ASP A 16 5.31 12.12 29.17
C ASP A 16 5.49 11.40 27.83
N LYS A 17 6.69 10.87 27.56
CA LYS A 17 6.98 10.10 26.35
C LYS A 17 6.02 8.91 26.19
N ALA A 18 5.77 8.16 27.27
CA ALA A 18 4.85 7.02 27.24
C ALA A 18 3.37 7.44 27.06
N HIS A 19 3.00 8.66 27.47
CA HIS A 19 1.69 9.23 27.19
C HIS A 19 1.55 9.59 25.72
N TYR A 20 2.52 10.32 25.18
CA TYR A 20 2.57 10.72 23.77
C TYR A 20 2.53 9.51 22.83
N GLU A 21 3.30 8.45 23.11
CA GLU A 21 3.29 7.22 22.31
C GLU A 21 1.93 6.51 22.32
N ARG A 22 1.19 6.58 23.45
CA ARG A 22 -0.16 6.02 23.54
C ARG A 22 -1.16 6.83 22.73
N GLU A 23 -1.09 8.15 22.81
CA GLU A 23 -1.94 9.05 22.01
C GLU A 23 -1.66 8.89 20.52
N MET A 24 -0.38 8.80 20.12
CA MET A 24 0.02 8.65 18.72
C MET A 24 -0.39 7.30 18.10
N LYS A 25 -0.66 6.26 18.90
CA LYS A 25 -1.24 5.00 18.40
C LYS A 25 -2.70 5.13 18.01
N ILE A 26 -3.45 6.00 18.70
CA ILE A 26 -4.88 6.24 18.45
C ILE A 26 -5.06 7.35 17.42
N TYR A 27 -4.10 8.28 17.35
CA TYR A 27 -4.09 9.34 16.36
C TYR A 27 -3.95 8.77 14.95
N ILE A 28 -4.95 9.02 14.11
CA ILE A 28 -4.87 8.81 12.66
C ILE A 28 -4.59 10.20 12.07
N PRO A 29 -3.34 10.49 11.65
CA PRO A 29 -3.05 11.74 11.00
C PRO A 29 -3.94 11.88 9.77
N SER A 30 -4.58 13.03 9.61
CA SER A 30 -5.18 13.38 8.32
C SER A 30 -4.10 13.20 7.26
N LYS A 31 -4.39 12.41 6.21
CA LYS A 31 -3.45 12.15 5.12
C LYS A 31 -3.19 13.48 4.40
N GLY A 32 -2.27 14.28 4.94
CA GLY A 32 -1.73 15.43 4.25
C GLY A 32 -1.27 14.93 2.88
N LYS A 33 -1.70 15.62 1.82
CA LYS A 33 -1.21 15.38 0.46
C LYS A 33 0.26 15.78 0.42
N THR A 34 1.10 14.93 1.00
CA THR A 34 2.54 15.03 0.82
C THR A 34 2.76 14.91 -0.68
N LYS A 35 3.36 15.95 -1.28
CA LYS A 35 3.74 15.92 -2.70
C LYS A 35 4.46 14.59 -2.91
N LYS A 36 3.89 13.74 -3.79
CA LYS A 36 4.50 12.45 -4.14
C LYS A 36 5.96 12.75 -4.43
N LYS A 37 6.87 12.23 -3.59
CA LYS A 37 8.30 12.37 -3.84
C LYS A 37 8.52 11.93 -5.29
N PHE A 38 9.13 12.80 -6.09
CA PHE A 38 9.53 12.46 -7.44
C PHE A 38 10.37 11.20 -7.31
N LYS A 39 9.95 10.10 -7.94
CA LYS A 39 10.74 8.88 -7.84
C LYS A 39 12.00 9.12 -8.66
N ASP A 40 13.14 8.86 -8.05
CA ASP A 40 14.42 8.90 -8.75
C ASP A 40 14.33 7.99 -9.98
N PRO A 41 14.68 8.47 -11.19
CA PRO A 41 14.56 7.69 -12.42
C PRO A 41 15.38 6.39 -12.41
N ASN A 42 16.43 6.33 -11.58
CA ASN A 42 17.33 5.20 -11.43
C ASN A 42 16.86 4.17 -10.38
N VAL A 43 15.86 4.51 -9.56
CA VAL A 43 15.35 3.57 -8.56
C VAL A 43 14.39 2.60 -9.26
N PRO A 44 14.54 1.27 -9.04
CA PRO A 44 13.61 0.30 -9.59
C PRO A 44 12.16 0.68 -9.29
N ASN A 45 11.26 0.46 -10.25
CA ASN A 45 9.84 0.75 -10.06
C ASN A 45 9.20 -0.28 -9.12
N ARG A 46 8.29 0.18 -8.25
CA ARG A 46 7.56 -0.74 -7.35
C ARG A 46 6.81 -1.80 -8.15
N PRO A 47 6.89 -3.07 -7.74
CA PRO A 47 6.26 -4.17 -8.44
C PRO A 47 4.73 -4.03 -8.38
N PRO A 48 4.01 -4.40 -9.45
CA PRO A 48 2.55 -4.37 -9.47
C PRO A 48 1.97 -5.38 -8.47
N LEU A 49 0.86 -4.99 -7.84
CA LEU A 49 0.09 -5.85 -6.93
C LEU A 49 -0.72 -6.88 -7.73
N ALA A 50 -1.12 -7.98 -7.10
CA ALA A 50 -1.94 -9.03 -7.70
C ALA A 50 -3.21 -8.49 -8.40
N PHE A 51 -3.93 -7.56 -7.77
CA PHE A 51 -5.08 -6.90 -8.38
C PHE A 51 -4.71 -6.08 -9.63
N LEU A 52 -3.54 -5.44 -9.65
CA LEU A 52 -3.10 -4.68 -10.83
C LEU A 52 -2.68 -5.59 -11.99
N LEU A 53 -2.11 -6.75 -11.68
CA LEU A 53 -1.84 -7.80 -12.67
C LEU A 53 -3.15 -8.30 -13.27
N PHE A 54 -4.14 -8.59 -12.43
CA PHE A 54 -5.49 -8.94 -12.87
C PHE A 54 -6.12 -7.82 -13.73
N CYS A 55 -6.01 -6.55 -13.30
CA CYS A 55 -6.46 -5.41 -14.09
C CYS A 55 -5.85 -5.38 -15.48
N SER A 56 -4.54 -5.61 -15.60
CA SER A 56 -3.86 -5.59 -16.89
C SER A 56 -4.36 -6.64 -17.89
N GLU A 57 -4.82 -7.79 -17.39
CA GLU A 57 -5.31 -8.89 -18.24
C GLU A 57 -6.80 -8.76 -18.60
N TYR A 58 -7.60 -8.15 -17.73
CA TYR A 58 -9.05 -8.04 -17.90
C TYR A 58 -9.53 -6.71 -18.50
N GLN A 59 -8.79 -5.62 -18.30
CA GLN A 59 -9.08 -4.32 -18.92
C GLN A 59 -9.13 -4.35 -20.46
N PRO A 60 -8.20 -4.99 -21.18
CA PRO A 60 -8.26 -5.01 -22.64
C PRO A 60 -9.43 -5.85 -23.16
N LYS A 61 -9.86 -6.89 -22.42
CA LYS A 61 -10.98 -7.78 -22.80
C LYS A 61 -12.35 -7.09 -22.72
N THR A 62 -12.44 -6.03 -21.94
CA THR A 62 -13.68 -5.32 -21.63
C THR A 62 -13.80 -3.98 -22.38
N LYS A 63 -12.70 -3.52 -22.99
CA LYS A 63 -12.61 -2.26 -23.72
C LYS A 63 -13.32 -2.33 -25.07
N GLY A 64 -14.54 -1.79 -25.10
CA GLY A 64 -15.21 -1.36 -26.34
C GLY A 64 -14.59 -0.07 -26.89
N GLU A 65 -14.80 0.21 -28.18
CA GLU A 65 -14.14 1.30 -28.94
C GLU A 65 -14.42 2.72 -28.39
N ASP A 66 -15.48 2.92 -27.60
CA ASP A 66 -15.84 4.22 -27.03
C ASP A 66 -15.46 4.38 -25.54
N ALA A 67 -14.17 4.60 -25.28
CA ALA A 67 -13.63 4.62 -23.91
C ALA A 67 -13.51 6.04 -23.31
N GLY A 68 -14.65 6.66 -22.97
CA GLY A 68 -14.71 7.90 -22.18
C GLY A 68 -14.39 7.71 -20.68
N LEU A 69 -14.32 8.81 -19.91
CA LEU A 69 -14.00 8.78 -18.47
C LEU A 69 -15.02 7.98 -17.64
N SER A 70 -16.30 7.99 -18.06
CA SER A 70 -17.38 7.20 -17.46
C SER A 70 -17.19 5.69 -17.68
N TYR A 71 -16.71 5.29 -18.86
CA TYR A 71 -16.38 3.91 -19.19
C TYR A 71 -15.27 3.38 -18.28
N TRP A 72 -14.20 4.15 -18.06
CA TRP A 72 -13.12 3.78 -17.14
C TRP A 72 -13.59 3.61 -15.69
N CYS A 73 -14.47 4.50 -15.22
CA CYS A 73 -15.05 4.41 -13.88
C CYS A 73 -15.90 3.13 -13.73
N HIS A 74 -16.79 2.87 -14.69
CA HIS A 74 -17.61 1.65 -14.72
C HIS A 74 -16.74 0.38 -14.82
N LEU A 75 -15.71 0.41 -15.65
CA LEU A 75 -14.76 -0.68 -15.81
C LEU A 75 -14.07 -1.04 -14.49
N LEU A 76 -13.56 -0.04 -13.76
CA LEU A 76 -12.93 -0.26 -12.45
C LEU A 76 -13.90 -0.88 -11.44
N VAL A 77 -15.15 -0.42 -11.41
CA VAL A 77 -16.19 -1.00 -10.54
C VAL A 77 -16.47 -2.46 -10.90
N THR A 78 -16.62 -2.77 -12.20
CA THR A 78 -16.84 -4.15 -12.65
C THR A 78 -15.64 -5.06 -12.36
N LEU A 79 -14.42 -4.54 -12.50
CA LEU A 79 -13.21 -5.29 -12.19
C LEU A 79 -13.05 -5.59 -10.70
N GLN A 80 -13.36 -4.62 -9.84
CA GLN A 80 -13.37 -4.82 -8.40
C GLN A 80 -14.37 -5.93 -8.01
N ARG A 81 -15.57 -5.89 -8.59
CA ARG A 81 -16.61 -6.88 -8.33
C ARG A 81 -16.23 -8.28 -8.82
N ASN A 82 -15.55 -8.35 -9.96
CA ASN A 82 -15.03 -9.61 -10.49
C ASN A 82 -13.89 -10.16 -9.63
N TRP A 83 -13.01 -9.31 -9.12
CA TRP A 83 -11.95 -9.71 -8.19
C TRP A 83 -12.51 -10.30 -6.88
N GLU A 84 -13.50 -9.63 -6.27
CA GLU A 84 -14.18 -10.14 -5.06
C GLU A 84 -14.97 -11.43 -5.32
N ARG A 85 -15.41 -11.65 -6.56
CA ARG A 85 -16.06 -12.90 -6.96
C ARG A 85 -15.06 -14.04 -7.16
N CYS A 86 -13.93 -13.77 -7.83
CA CYS A 86 -12.83 -14.74 -7.96
C CYS A 86 -12.37 -15.25 -6.58
N GLU A 87 -12.32 -14.37 -5.57
CA GLU A 87 -12.02 -14.75 -4.19
C GLU A 87 -13.00 -15.77 -3.58
N LYS A 88 -14.28 -15.72 -3.96
CA LYS A 88 -15.33 -16.59 -3.40
C LYS A 88 -15.55 -17.87 -4.19
N THR A 89 -15.33 -17.86 -5.51
CA THR A 89 -15.70 -18.98 -6.39
C THR A 89 -14.50 -19.80 -6.88
N VAL A 90 -13.31 -19.20 -6.99
CA VAL A 90 -12.11 -19.84 -7.54
C VAL A 90 -10.88 -19.38 -6.75
N VAL A 91 -10.65 -20.03 -5.60
CA VAL A 91 -9.51 -19.73 -4.71
C VAL A 91 -8.16 -19.85 -5.45
N ASP A 92 -8.04 -20.77 -6.41
CA ASP A 92 -6.81 -21.02 -7.17
C ASP A 92 -6.37 -19.86 -8.07
N ASP A 93 -7.32 -19.18 -8.74
CA ASP A 93 -6.98 -18.13 -9.70
C ASP A 93 -6.38 -16.92 -8.99
N LYS A 94 -6.99 -16.49 -7.87
CA LYS A 94 -6.49 -15.38 -7.05
C LYS A 94 -5.12 -15.71 -6.45
N GLN A 95 -4.96 -16.91 -5.91
CA GLN A 95 -3.70 -17.39 -5.35
C GLN A 95 -2.58 -17.39 -6.41
N SER A 96 -2.90 -17.68 -7.67
CA SER A 96 -1.95 -17.59 -8.78
C SER A 96 -1.41 -16.16 -8.98
N TYR A 97 -2.27 -15.14 -8.89
CA TYR A 97 -1.87 -13.73 -9.02
C TYR A 97 -1.09 -13.25 -7.81
N ASP A 98 -1.45 -13.71 -6.61
CA ASP A 98 -0.68 -13.42 -5.40
C ASP A 98 0.72 -14.03 -5.45
N ASN A 99 0.84 -15.27 -5.94
CA ASN A 99 2.13 -15.93 -6.17
C ASN A 99 2.97 -15.22 -7.24
N LYS A 100 2.35 -14.77 -8.34
CA LYS A 100 3.02 -13.95 -9.37
C LYS A 100 3.52 -12.62 -8.79
N ALA A 101 2.69 -11.93 -8.00
CA ALA A 101 3.06 -10.67 -7.34
C ALA A 101 4.17 -10.88 -6.30
N ALA A 102 4.16 -11.99 -5.56
CA ALA A 102 5.20 -12.34 -4.60
C ALA A 102 6.56 -12.54 -5.29
N LYS A 103 6.59 -13.28 -6.40
CA LYS A 103 7.82 -13.47 -7.21
C LYS A 103 8.36 -12.15 -7.74
N LEU A 104 7.50 -11.25 -8.24
CA LEU A 104 7.91 -9.92 -8.68
C LEU A 104 8.44 -9.06 -7.53
N LYS A 105 7.85 -9.19 -6.34
CA LYS A 105 8.32 -8.51 -5.12
C LYS A 105 9.69 -8.99 -4.67
N GLU A 106 9.98 -10.28 -4.80
CA GLU A 106 11.32 -10.81 -4.50
C GLU A 106 12.38 -10.31 -5.47
N LYS A 107 12.08 -10.28 -6.78
CA LYS A 107 12.98 -9.70 -7.78
C LYS A 107 13.27 -8.23 -7.47
N TYR A 108 12.24 -7.44 -7.25
CA TYR A 108 12.36 -6.03 -6.88
C TYR A 108 13.21 -5.81 -5.62
N LYS A 109 13.06 -6.65 -4.59
CA LYS A 109 13.90 -6.58 -3.39
C LYS A 109 15.38 -6.80 -3.73
N LYS A 110 15.69 -7.79 -4.58
CA LYS A 110 17.06 -8.04 -5.05
C LYS A 110 17.61 -6.83 -5.81
N ASP A 111 16.80 -6.24 -6.69
CA ASP A 111 17.19 -5.07 -7.51
C ASP A 111 17.37 -3.78 -6.70
N ILE A 112 16.73 -3.63 -5.53
CA ILE A 112 16.98 -2.50 -4.61
C ILE A 112 18.26 -2.71 -3.80
N THR A 113 18.57 -3.97 -3.45
CA THR A 113 19.72 -4.31 -2.62
C THR A 113 21.02 -4.46 -3.41
N ALA A 114 20.93 -4.58 -4.74
CA ALA A 114 22.05 -4.57 -5.66
C ALA A 114 22.51 -3.14 -5.94
#